data_AF-A0A1H0BC61-F1
#
_entry.id   AF-A0A1H0BC61-F1
#
_cell.length_a   1.000
_cell.length_b   1.000
_cell.length_c   1.000
_cell.angle_alpha   90.00
_cell.angle_beta   90.00
_cell.angle_gamma   90.00
#
_symmetry.space_group_name_H-M   'P 1'
#
loop_
_entity.id
_entity.type
_entity.pdbx_description
1 polymer ?
#
loop_
_entity_poly.entity_id
_entity_poly.type
_entity_poly.pdbx_seq_one_letter_code
_entity_poly.pdbx_strand_id
1 'polypeptide(L)'
;MLALNPRVLLMVLLLPVGLWAQDVGAARLKNDIPPRLQWTANFGYCGEVAFVSAGLYYGQYVSQYDARAIATPGIDPSKAGSQLLVGVNDGAAAARMHLQAVQWNSVNTPDANAFLTWLKGNVLAGYPVIIGVYENMHAFEGSTEAEAGDAQYDHIVPVIGVSSKYPLTLPPRAYPDDVLALSDNGLWSPDGAPAYRYHFSFDRFQANRQEANAPSQALYSLPRNRQYGVAVTGIIDHDGQTLPVRLWTGVIEEQPPIAQYTHTRPPSAALALTVTVSGLKPSVAYTLYRYDTFAAVPDAAFNANAAQAARQWKVKIKTGSTYTLKETIRSDQVAVYRAVPDTAP
;
A
#
# COMPACT_ATOMS: atom_id res chain seq x y z
N MET A 1 -1.03 -11.42 93.05
CA MET A 1 0.01 -10.98 92.07
C MET A 1 0.11 -12.09 91.05
N LEU A 2 -0.53 -11.94 89.90
CA LEU A 2 -0.79 -13.06 88.97
C LEU A 2 -0.39 -12.68 87.54
N ALA A 3 0.33 -13.62 86.95
CA ALA A 3 0.97 -13.60 85.66
C ALA A 3 0.07 -14.15 84.52
N LEU A 4 0.67 -14.21 83.31
CA LEU A 4 0.26 -14.84 82.03
C LEU A 4 -0.54 -13.90 81.09
N ASN A 5 -0.42 -13.90 79.75
CA ASN A 5 0.25 -14.74 78.73
C ASN A 5 0.26 -13.95 77.37
N PRO A 6 1.02 -14.35 76.33
CA PRO A 6 1.20 -13.62 75.08
C PRO A 6 0.24 -14.06 73.96
N ARG A 7 -0.26 -13.10 73.19
CA ARG A 7 -0.83 -13.29 71.83
C ARG A 7 -0.60 -12.00 71.03
N VAL A 8 0.35 -12.00 70.11
CA VAL A 8 0.38 -11.03 69.01
C VAL A 8 0.36 -11.84 67.71
N LEU A 9 -0.75 -11.67 67.02
CA LEU A 9 -1.17 -12.37 65.82
C LEU A 9 -0.33 -11.89 64.62
N LEU A 10 0.29 -12.82 63.93
CA LEU A 10 0.99 -12.64 62.67
C LEU A 10 -0.06 -12.52 61.54
N MET A 11 -0.26 -11.33 60.97
CA MET A 11 -1.08 -11.14 59.77
C MET A 11 -0.16 -11.11 58.54
N VAL A 12 -0.04 -12.27 57.88
CA VAL A 12 0.55 -12.40 56.55
C VAL A 12 -0.48 -11.90 55.54
N LEU A 13 -0.25 -10.71 54.98
CA LEU A 13 -0.94 -10.24 53.78
C LEU A 13 -0.36 -11.00 52.58
N LEU A 14 -1.11 -12.01 52.12
CA LEU A 14 -0.97 -12.59 50.78
C LEU A 14 -1.43 -11.55 49.77
N LEU A 15 -0.50 -10.70 49.32
CA LEU A 15 -0.65 -10.00 48.05
C LEU A 15 -0.32 -11.00 46.94
N PRO A 16 -1.22 -11.23 45.97
CA PRO A 16 -0.83 -11.97 44.77
C PRO A 16 0.24 -11.14 44.08
N VAL A 17 1.45 -11.69 44.00
CA VAL A 17 2.46 -11.28 43.04
C VAL A 17 1.88 -11.63 41.67
N GLY A 18 1.00 -10.76 41.18
CA GLY A 18 0.64 -10.72 39.78
C GLY A 18 1.92 -10.43 39.02
N LEU A 19 2.43 -11.46 38.35
CA LEU A 19 3.42 -11.36 37.29
C LEU A 19 3.03 -10.15 36.42
N TRP A 20 3.80 -9.08 36.52
CA TRP A 20 3.93 -8.14 35.42
C TRP A 20 4.70 -8.86 34.32
N ALA A 21 4.02 -9.77 33.61
CA ALA A 21 4.42 -10.06 32.25
C ALA A 21 4.14 -8.79 31.48
N GLN A 22 5.16 -7.95 31.30
CA GLN A 22 5.18 -7.09 30.14
C GLN A 22 4.99 -8.02 28.94
N ASP A 23 3.89 -7.90 28.22
CA ASP A 23 3.84 -8.32 26.83
C ASP A 23 5.07 -7.67 26.20
N VAL A 24 6.09 -8.46 25.91
CA VAL A 24 7.24 -8.02 25.14
C VAL A 24 6.69 -7.85 23.72
N GLY A 25 6.07 -6.69 23.49
CA GLY A 25 5.14 -6.45 22.40
C GLY A 25 5.81 -6.69 21.07
N ALA A 26 5.14 -7.46 20.20
CA ALA A 26 5.58 -7.65 18.83
C ALA A 26 5.87 -6.29 18.17
N ALA A 27 7.07 -6.14 17.62
CA ALA A 27 7.43 -4.94 16.89
C ALA A 27 6.61 -4.90 15.59
N ARG A 28 5.87 -3.81 15.37
CA ARG A 28 4.94 -3.66 14.25
C ARG A 28 5.23 -2.38 13.50
N LEU A 29 5.34 -2.48 12.18
CA LEU A 29 5.31 -1.34 11.29
C LEU A 29 4.10 -1.46 10.37
N LYS A 30 3.34 -0.37 10.28
CA LYS A 30 2.22 -0.23 9.35
C LYS A 30 2.46 1.02 8.52
N ASN A 31 2.51 0.86 7.21
CA ASN A 31 2.53 1.99 6.29
C ASN A 31 1.10 2.50 6.17
N ASP A 32 0.93 3.81 6.31
CA ASP A 32 -0.37 4.46 6.24
C ASP A 32 -0.80 4.66 4.78
N ILE A 33 -0.93 3.53 4.07
CA ILE A 33 -1.31 3.46 2.66
C ILE A 33 -2.83 3.56 2.58
N PRO A 34 -3.38 4.58 1.89
CA PRO A 34 -4.82 4.75 1.77
C PRO A 34 -5.46 3.55 1.05
N PRO A 35 -6.46 2.87 1.64
CA PRO A 35 -7.13 1.75 0.99
C PRO A 35 -8.04 2.23 -0.14
N ARG A 36 -8.22 1.37 -1.14
CA ARG A 36 -9.10 1.63 -2.29
C ARG A 36 -9.86 0.34 -2.66
N LEU A 37 -11.08 0.50 -3.16
CA LEU A 37 -11.90 -0.60 -3.69
C LEU A 37 -11.63 -0.78 -5.18
N GLN A 38 -11.32 -2.01 -5.59
CA GLN A 38 -11.16 -2.32 -7.00
C GLN A 38 -12.49 -2.51 -7.71
N TRP A 39 -12.53 -2.15 -8.99
CA TRP A 39 -13.55 -2.67 -9.90
C TRP A 39 -13.23 -4.12 -10.25
N THR A 40 -14.26 -4.97 -10.27
CA THR A 40 -14.17 -6.38 -10.69
C THR A 40 -14.33 -6.55 -12.20
N ALA A 41 -14.76 -5.48 -12.89
CA ALA A 41 -14.98 -5.52 -14.32
C ALA A 41 -13.68 -5.62 -15.13
N ASN A 42 -13.77 -6.08 -16.38
CA ASN A 42 -12.69 -6.17 -17.35
C ASN A 42 -11.42 -6.82 -16.78
N PHE A 43 -11.54 -8.06 -16.32
CA PHE A 43 -10.44 -8.86 -15.75
C PHE A 43 -9.91 -8.29 -14.40
N GLY A 44 -10.69 -7.44 -13.74
CA GLY A 44 -10.34 -6.83 -12.45
C GLY A 44 -9.31 -5.69 -12.59
N TYR A 45 -9.28 -4.80 -11.61
CA TYR A 45 -8.38 -3.62 -11.56
C TYR A 45 -7.39 -3.66 -10.38
N CYS A 46 -7.02 -4.85 -9.92
CA CYS A 46 -6.23 -5.06 -8.71
C CYS A 46 -4.87 -4.35 -8.76
N GLY A 47 -4.15 -4.45 -9.88
CA GLY A 47 -2.88 -3.77 -10.07
C GLY A 47 -3.03 -2.26 -10.11
N GLU A 48 -4.00 -1.75 -10.87
CA GLU A 48 -4.29 -0.32 -10.96
C GLU A 48 -4.58 0.27 -9.59
N VAL A 49 -5.42 -0.40 -8.80
CA VAL A 49 -5.83 0.06 -7.46
C VAL A 49 -4.67 0.03 -6.47
N ALA A 50 -3.81 -0.98 -6.55
CA ALA A 50 -2.60 -1.05 -5.73
C ALA A 50 -1.66 0.13 -6.04
N PHE A 51 -1.50 0.48 -7.32
CA PHE A 51 -0.70 1.63 -7.75
C PHE A 51 -1.36 2.97 -7.43
N VAL A 52 -2.68 3.11 -7.52
CA VAL A 52 -3.40 4.29 -7.05
C VAL A 52 -3.17 4.48 -5.56
N SER A 53 -3.24 3.41 -4.76
CA SER A 53 -3.00 3.46 -3.32
C SER A 53 -1.56 3.88 -2.98
N ALA A 54 -0.56 3.35 -3.70
CA ALA A 54 0.83 3.79 -3.59
C ALA A 54 1.01 5.25 -4.06
N GLY A 55 0.31 5.67 -5.11
CA GLY A 55 0.29 7.05 -5.57
C GLY A 55 -0.25 8.00 -4.50
N LEU A 56 -1.35 7.65 -3.84
CA LEU A 56 -1.92 8.47 -2.77
C LEU A 56 -0.92 8.65 -1.61
N TYR A 57 -0.15 7.61 -1.30
CA TYR A 57 0.94 7.67 -0.34
C TYR A 57 2.06 8.65 -0.73
N TYR A 58 2.23 8.92 -2.04
CA TYR A 58 3.26 9.80 -2.62
C TYR A 58 2.71 11.03 -3.33
N GLY A 59 1.56 11.54 -2.88
CA GLY A 59 1.15 12.85 -3.33
C GLY A 59 0.30 12.85 -4.60
N GLN A 60 -0.21 11.73 -5.09
CA GLN A 60 -0.91 11.68 -6.39
C GLN A 60 -2.18 10.82 -6.41
N TYR A 61 -3.21 11.33 -7.08
CA TYR A 61 -4.42 10.60 -7.41
C TYR A 61 -4.54 10.45 -8.93
N VAL A 62 -5.02 9.29 -9.34
CA VAL A 62 -5.43 8.94 -10.70
C VAL A 62 -6.56 7.91 -10.60
N SER A 63 -7.50 7.93 -11.54
CA SER A 63 -8.60 6.95 -11.58
C SER A 63 -8.09 5.55 -11.94
N GLN A 64 -8.85 4.51 -11.61
CA GLN A 64 -8.54 3.13 -12.03
C GLN A 64 -8.49 3.01 -13.57
N TYR A 65 -9.39 3.73 -14.26
CA TYR A 65 -9.43 3.78 -15.72
C TYR A 65 -8.15 4.37 -16.32
N ASP A 66 -7.68 5.51 -15.79
CA ASP A 66 -6.49 6.17 -16.33
C ASP A 66 -5.21 5.45 -15.91
N ALA A 67 -5.18 4.83 -14.72
CA ALA A 67 -4.07 4.00 -14.28
C ALA A 67 -3.83 2.83 -15.27
N ARG A 68 -4.92 2.19 -15.73
CA ARG A 68 -4.89 1.19 -16.80
C ARG A 68 -4.33 1.76 -18.11
N ALA A 69 -4.86 2.90 -18.55
CA ALA A 69 -4.40 3.56 -19.78
C ALA A 69 -2.91 3.96 -19.73
N ILE A 70 -2.40 4.33 -18.55
CA ILE A 70 -0.98 4.63 -18.33
C ILE A 70 -0.12 3.35 -18.39
N ALA A 71 -0.63 2.25 -17.83
CA ALA A 71 0.06 0.96 -17.80
C ALA A 71 0.26 0.40 -19.23
N THR A 72 -0.82 0.43 -20.03
CA THR A 72 -0.86 -0.14 -21.38
C THR A 72 -1.42 0.85 -22.40
N PRO A 73 -0.64 1.88 -22.80
CA PRO A 73 -1.11 2.91 -23.72
C PRO A 73 -1.58 2.30 -25.06
N GLY A 74 -2.77 2.70 -25.50
CA GLY A 74 -3.35 2.28 -26.79
C GLY A 74 -3.98 0.90 -26.79
N ILE A 75 -4.00 0.18 -25.67
CA ILE A 75 -4.72 -1.09 -25.54
C ILE A 75 -6.14 -0.82 -25.03
N ASP A 76 -7.12 -1.46 -25.66
CA ASP A 76 -8.53 -1.40 -25.25
C ASP A 76 -8.67 -1.93 -23.80
N PRO A 77 -9.19 -1.11 -22.84
CA PRO A 77 -9.26 -1.46 -21.43
C PRO A 77 -10.27 -2.59 -21.11
N SER A 78 -11.04 -3.05 -22.10
CA SER A 78 -11.91 -4.24 -22.01
C SER A 78 -11.18 -5.54 -22.31
N LYS A 79 -9.90 -5.51 -22.69
CA LYS A 79 -9.10 -6.70 -23.05
C LYS A 79 -8.16 -7.10 -21.91
N ALA A 80 -7.90 -8.40 -21.76
CA ALA A 80 -6.98 -8.92 -20.74
C ALA A 80 -5.59 -8.28 -20.81
N GLY A 81 -5.06 -8.07 -22.02
CA GLY A 81 -3.75 -7.42 -22.21
C GLY A 81 -3.65 -5.95 -21.78
N SER A 82 -4.73 -5.34 -21.26
CA SER A 82 -4.72 -3.97 -20.73
C SER A 82 -4.36 -3.88 -19.25
N GLN A 83 -4.30 -5.00 -18.52
CA GLN A 83 -4.12 -4.99 -17.08
C GLN A 83 -2.75 -4.40 -16.67
N LEU A 84 -2.72 -3.68 -15.55
CA LEU A 84 -1.49 -3.37 -14.83
C LEU A 84 -1.05 -4.60 -14.02
N LEU A 85 0.09 -5.20 -14.40
CA LEU A 85 0.57 -6.48 -13.92
C LEU A 85 1.99 -6.36 -13.32
N VAL A 86 2.17 -6.91 -12.12
CA VAL A 86 3.48 -6.93 -11.43
C VAL A 86 4.45 -7.90 -12.11
N GLY A 87 5.68 -7.44 -12.33
CA GLY A 87 6.69 -8.17 -13.11
C GLY A 87 6.43 -8.23 -14.62
N VAL A 88 5.49 -7.42 -15.15
CA VAL A 88 5.21 -7.30 -16.58
C VAL A 88 5.37 -5.85 -17.05
N ASN A 89 4.51 -4.93 -16.57
CA ASN A 89 4.48 -3.53 -16.99
C ASN A 89 4.49 -2.53 -15.81
N ASP A 90 4.60 -3.02 -14.57
CA ASP A 90 4.63 -2.26 -13.33
C ASP A 90 5.77 -1.22 -13.24
N GLY A 91 6.99 -1.56 -13.62
CA GLY A 91 8.11 -0.61 -13.61
C GLY A 91 7.90 0.56 -14.59
N ALA A 92 7.41 0.27 -15.79
CA ALA A 92 7.11 1.29 -16.80
C ALA A 92 5.92 2.15 -16.39
N ALA A 93 4.89 1.56 -15.79
CA ALA A 93 3.75 2.28 -15.25
C ALA A 93 4.16 3.22 -14.11
N ALA A 94 4.98 2.74 -13.16
CA ALA A 94 5.54 3.55 -12.08
C ALA A 94 6.26 4.79 -12.62
N ALA A 95 7.14 4.61 -13.61
CA ALA A 95 7.89 5.70 -14.23
C ALA A 95 6.97 6.73 -14.91
N ARG A 96 5.95 6.28 -15.67
CA ARG A 96 4.95 7.18 -16.29
C ARG A 96 4.07 7.89 -15.26
N MET A 97 3.95 7.34 -14.06
CA MET A 97 3.31 7.95 -12.91
C MET A 97 4.27 8.83 -12.08
N HIS A 98 5.51 9.06 -12.53
CA HIS A 98 6.55 9.81 -11.82
C HIS A 98 6.89 9.24 -10.43
N LEU A 99 6.86 7.92 -10.33
CA LEU A 99 7.21 7.16 -9.13
C LEU A 99 8.53 6.42 -9.33
N GLN A 100 9.37 6.42 -8.30
CA GLN A 100 10.54 5.53 -8.22
C GLN A 100 10.08 4.16 -7.75
N ALA A 101 10.55 3.12 -8.44
CA ALA A 101 10.18 1.74 -8.13
C ALA A 101 11.37 0.79 -8.21
N VAL A 102 11.38 -0.20 -7.34
CA VAL A 102 12.33 -1.31 -7.34
C VAL A 102 11.54 -2.60 -7.49
N GLN A 103 11.74 -3.29 -8.61
CA GLN A 103 11.09 -4.58 -8.87
C GLN A 103 11.87 -5.72 -8.22
N TRP A 104 11.15 -6.74 -7.74
CA TRP A 104 11.76 -8.01 -7.39
C TRP A 104 12.27 -8.73 -8.62
N ASN A 105 13.48 -9.29 -8.55
CA ASN A 105 14.08 -10.05 -9.64
C ASN A 105 13.53 -11.49 -9.68
N SER A 106 12.29 -11.63 -10.13
CA SER A 106 11.59 -12.93 -10.20
C SER A 106 12.22 -13.92 -11.17
N VAL A 107 13.06 -13.47 -12.11
CA VAL A 107 13.72 -14.31 -13.11
C VAL A 107 14.94 -15.02 -12.51
N ASN A 108 15.77 -14.28 -11.78
CA ASN A 108 17.05 -14.80 -11.28
C ASN A 108 17.00 -15.21 -9.80
N THR A 109 15.94 -14.83 -9.07
CA THR A 109 15.78 -15.14 -7.64
C THR A 109 14.37 -15.68 -7.33
N PRO A 110 14.00 -16.86 -7.84
CA PRO A 110 12.71 -17.51 -7.52
C PRO A 110 12.77 -18.19 -6.13
N ASP A 111 13.03 -17.41 -5.09
CA ASP A 111 13.09 -17.89 -3.70
C ASP A 111 12.15 -17.08 -2.82
N ALA A 112 11.12 -17.76 -2.30
CA ALA A 112 10.08 -17.12 -1.51
C ALA A 112 10.59 -16.52 -0.18
N ASN A 113 11.62 -17.10 0.44
CA ASN A 113 12.18 -16.58 1.69
C ASN A 113 13.04 -15.34 1.45
N ALA A 114 13.80 -15.32 0.35
CA ALA A 114 14.54 -14.15 -0.11
C ALA A 114 13.56 -13.03 -0.50
N PHE A 115 12.47 -13.37 -1.19
CA PHE A 115 11.39 -12.43 -1.51
C PHE A 115 10.77 -11.83 -0.25
N LEU A 116 10.41 -12.64 0.74
CA LEU A 116 9.85 -12.18 2.01
C LEU A 116 10.85 -11.32 2.82
N THR A 117 12.14 -11.60 2.73
CA THR A 117 13.20 -10.77 3.30
C THR A 117 13.27 -9.41 2.60
N TRP A 118 13.23 -9.39 1.27
CA TRP A 118 13.19 -8.16 0.46
C TRP A 118 11.93 -7.34 0.74
N LEU A 119 10.76 -7.98 0.78
CA LEU A 119 9.48 -7.37 1.11
C LEU A 119 9.54 -6.73 2.50
N LYS A 120 9.99 -7.48 3.51
CA LYS A 120 10.15 -6.96 4.87
C LYS A 120 11.08 -5.74 4.88
N GLY A 121 12.22 -5.80 4.18
CA GLY A 121 13.14 -4.66 4.06
C GLY A 121 12.49 -3.39 3.52
N ASN A 122 11.73 -3.50 2.42
CA ASN A 122 11.07 -2.36 1.82
C ASN A 122 9.94 -1.81 2.70
N VAL A 123 9.14 -2.70 3.32
CA VAL A 123 8.12 -2.27 4.28
C VAL A 123 8.77 -1.53 5.45
N LEU A 124 9.87 -2.06 6.01
CA LEU A 124 10.63 -1.43 7.10
C LEU A 124 11.24 -0.06 6.73
N ALA A 125 11.57 0.14 5.45
CA ALA A 125 11.99 1.44 4.92
C ALA A 125 10.82 2.42 4.70
N GLY A 126 9.57 2.01 4.98
CA GLY A 126 8.38 2.85 4.83
C GLY A 126 7.81 2.89 3.41
N TYR A 127 8.22 1.96 2.54
CA TYR A 127 7.80 1.91 1.14
C TYR A 127 6.52 1.06 0.96
N PRO A 128 5.54 1.54 0.18
CA PRO A 128 4.50 0.68 -0.37
C PRO A 128 5.10 -0.47 -1.18
N VAL A 129 4.74 -1.70 -0.85
CA VAL A 129 5.12 -2.91 -1.62
C VAL A 129 3.86 -3.51 -2.21
N ILE A 130 3.87 -3.81 -3.50
CA ILE A 130 2.76 -4.40 -4.24
C ILE A 130 3.21 -5.79 -4.69
N ILE A 131 2.40 -6.82 -4.46
CA ILE A 131 2.76 -8.22 -4.73
C ILE A 131 1.65 -8.97 -5.47
N GLY A 132 2.04 -9.98 -6.24
CA GLY A 132 1.13 -10.98 -6.79
C GLY A 132 0.91 -12.12 -5.79
N VAL A 133 -0.34 -12.56 -5.64
CA VAL A 133 -0.76 -13.66 -4.75
C VAL A 133 -1.70 -14.62 -5.47
N TYR A 134 -1.71 -15.86 -5.00
CA TYR A 134 -2.77 -16.81 -5.31
C TYR A 134 -4.02 -16.49 -4.51
N GLU A 135 -5.17 -16.61 -5.16
CA GLU A 135 -6.48 -16.75 -4.54
C GLU A 135 -6.76 -18.22 -4.24
N ASN A 136 -7.46 -18.47 -3.13
CA ASN A 136 -8.01 -19.80 -2.87
C ASN A 136 -9.28 -19.99 -3.71
N MET A 137 -9.17 -20.58 -4.90
CA MET A 137 -10.30 -20.72 -5.83
C MET A 137 -11.40 -21.64 -5.30
N HIS A 138 -11.11 -22.49 -4.30
CA HIS A 138 -12.15 -23.22 -3.58
C HIS A 138 -13.05 -22.25 -2.78
N ALA A 139 -12.46 -21.26 -2.11
CA ALA A 139 -13.22 -20.25 -1.38
C ALA A 139 -13.89 -19.24 -2.32
N PHE A 140 -13.18 -18.78 -3.35
CA PHE A 140 -13.64 -17.74 -4.28
C PHE A 140 -14.72 -18.21 -5.24
N GLU A 141 -14.56 -19.39 -5.82
CA GLU A 141 -15.41 -19.87 -6.92
C GLU A 141 -16.09 -21.21 -6.60
N GLY A 142 -15.87 -21.79 -5.41
CA GLY A 142 -16.34 -23.13 -5.09
C GLY A 142 -15.66 -24.22 -5.92
N SER A 143 -14.51 -23.92 -6.53
CA SER A 143 -13.82 -24.86 -7.41
C SER A 143 -13.29 -26.07 -6.63
N THR A 144 -13.37 -27.24 -7.25
CA THR A 144 -12.75 -28.48 -6.72
C THR A 144 -11.50 -28.89 -7.49
N GLU A 145 -11.11 -28.11 -8.50
CA GLU A 145 -9.91 -28.37 -9.29
C GLU A 145 -8.67 -27.94 -8.51
N ALA A 146 -7.74 -28.88 -8.30
CA ALA A 146 -6.52 -28.62 -7.53
C ALA A 146 -5.70 -27.45 -8.10
N GLU A 147 -5.67 -27.32 -9.42
CA GLU A 147 -4.86 -26.33 -10.14
C GLU A 147 -5.68 -25.12 -10.66
N ALA A 148 -6.87 -24.85 -10.12
CA ALA A 148 -7.68 -23.69 -10.51
C ALA A 148 -6.97 -22.36 -10.26
N GLY A 149 -7.11 -21.41 -11.20
CA GLY A 149 -6.45 -20.11 -11.19
C GLY A 149 -5.30 -20.02 -12.19
N ASP A 150 -4.60 -18.90 -12.20
CA ASP A 150 -3.43 -18.66 -13.07
C ASP A 150 -2.19 -19.42 -12.56
N ALA A 151 -1.25 -19.80 -13.43
CA ALA A 151 -0.05 -20.49 -12.96
C ALA A 151 0.95 -19.58 -12.21
N GLN A 152 0.79 -18.25 -12.29
CA GLN A 152 1.72 -17.25 -11.76
C GLN A 152 1.17 -16.53 -10.54
N TYR A 153 0.00 -15.90 -10.65
CA TYR A 153 -0.75 -15.27 -9.56
C TYR A 153 -2.15 -14.86 -10.06
N ASP A 154 -3.13 -14.79 -9.17
CA ASP A 154 -4.52 -14.41 -9.51
C ASP A 154 -4.81 -12.95 -9.17
N HIS A 155 -4.20 -12.45 -8.09
CA HIS A 155 -4.52 -11.15 -7.51
C HIS A 155 -3.27 -10.32 -7.22
N ILE A 156 -3.43 -9.00 -7.26
CA ILE A 156 -2.38 -8.02 -6.97
C ILE A 156 -2.80 -7.15 -5.80
N VAL A 157 -1.97 -7.13 -4.77
CA VAL A 157 -2.33 -6.54 -3.47
C VAL A 157 -1.20 -5.65 -2.92
N PRO A 158 -1.51 -4.48 -2.34
CA PRO A 158 -0.54 -3.74 -1.54
C PRO A 158 -0.34 -4.39 -0.16
N VAL A 159 0.91 -4.54 0.23
CA VAL A 159 1.35 -4.88 1.58
C VAL A 159 1.37 -3.60 2.40
N ILE A 160 0.59 -3.59 3.48
CA ILE A 160 0.36 -2.42 4.33
C ILE A 160 1.12 -2.48 5.66
N GLY A 161 1.83 -3.58 5.95
CA GLY A 161 2.67 -3.66 7.14
C GLY A 161 3.29 -5.03 7.38
N VAL A 162 4.20 -5.08 8.35
CA VAL A 162 4.82 -6.28 8.89
C VAL A 162 4.86 -6.17 10.41
N SER A 163 4.62 -7.29 11.10
CA SER A 163 4.90 -7.44 12.53
C SER A 163 5.79 -8.64 12.80
N SER A 164 6.62 -8.53 13.83
CA SER A 164 7.60 -9.55 14.22
C SER A 164 7.67 -9.67 15.73
N LYS A 165 7.92 -10.87 16.24
CA LYS A 165 8.30 -11.07 17.65
C LYS A 165 9.75 -10.66 17.94
N TYR A 166 10.53 -10.41 16.89
CA TYR A 166 11.92 -9.99 16.96
C TYR A 166 12.05 -8.49 16.66
N PRO A 167 13.16 -7.86 17.08
CA PRO A 167 13.43 -6.47 16.71
C PRO A 167 13.39 -6.25 15.19
N LEU A 168 12.78 -5.15 14.76
CA LEU A 168 12.79 -4.74 13.36
C LEU A 168 14.11 -4.02 13.06
N THR A 169 14.94 -4.58 12.19
CA THR A 169 16.26 -4.04 11.83
C THR A 169 16.38 -3.80 10.34
N LEU A 170 17.28 -2.87 9.96
CA LEU A 170 17.79 -2.71 8.60
C LEU A 170 19.32 -2.96 8.66
N PRO A 171 19.87 -3.96 7.95
CA PRO A 171 19.20 -4.85 7.00
C PRO A 171 18.17 -5.79 7.66
N PRO A 172 17.12 -6.20 6.91
CA PRO A 172 16.06 -7.05 7.45
C PRO A 172 16.53 -8.48 7.60
N ARG A 173 16.02 -9.15 8.64
CA ARG A 173 15.97 -10.61 8.74
C ARG A 173 14.51 -11.03 8.79
N ALA A 174 14.09 -11.88 7.85
CA ALA A 174 12.78 -12.52 7.89
C ALA A 174 12.82 -13.72 8.84
N TYR A 175 11.75 -13.88 9.60
CA TYR A 175 11.50 -15.04 10.45
C TYR A 175 10.23 -15.75 9.99
N PRO A 176 10.16 -17.09 10.11
CA PRO A 176 8.97 -17.84 9.68
C PRO A 176 7.66 -17.37 10.34
N ASP A 177 7.72 -16.88 11.58
CA ASP A 177 6.56 -16.38 12.32
C ASP A 177 6.41 -14.85 12.26
N ASP A 178 7.14 -14.16 11.38
CA ASP A 178 6.78 -12.79 10.98
C ASP A 178 5.40 -12.81 10.32
N VAL A 179 4.61 -11.76 10.54
CA VAL A 179 3.27 -11.62 9.99
C VAL A 179 3.25 -10.45 9.03
N LEU A 180 2.87 -10.69 7.77
CA LEU A 180 2.52 -9.62 6.83
C LEU A 180 1.07 -9.18 7.03
N ALA A 181 0.81 -7.91 6.78
CA ALA A 181 -0.53 -7.37 6.60
C ALA A 181 -0.68 -6.88 5.16
N LEU A 182 -1.71 -7.32 4.45
CA LEU A 182 -2.03 -6.89 3.09
C LEU A 182 -3.44 -6.31 3.00
N SER A 183 -3.71 -5.55 1.93
CA SER A 183 -5.05 -5.16 1.53
C SER A 183 -5.46 -5.89 0.25
N ASP A 184 -6.62 -6.55 0.26
CA ASP A 184 -7.15 -7.26 -0.91
C ASP A 184 -7.87 -6.34 -1.91
N ASN A 185 -7.80 -5.03 -1.70
CA ASN A 185 -8.53 -4.02 -2.47
C ASN A 185 -10.05 -4.22 -2.46
N GLY A 186 -10.57 -4.85 -1.39
CA GLY A 186 -11.99 -5.11 -1.19
C GLY A 186 -12.59 -6.16 -2.11
N LEU A 187 -11.76 -7.08 -2.64
CA LEU A 187 -12.23 -8.14 -3.52
C LEU A 187 -13.04 -9.22 -2.80
N TRP A 188 -12.58 -9.70 -1.63
CA TRP A 188 -13.29 -10.75 -0.90
C TRP A 188 -14.36 -10.15 0.01
N SER A 189 -15.62 -10.45 -0.32
CA SER A 189 -16.79 -9.89 0.37
C SER A 189 -18.01 -10.83 0.35
N PRO A 190 -17.88 -12.12 0.75
CA PRO A 190 -18.97 -13.10 0.67
C PRO A 190 -20.20 -12.72 1.50
N ASP A 191 -19.99 -12.00 2.61
CA ASP A 191 -21.03 -11.61 3.56
C ASP A 191 -21.42 -10.11 3.47
N GLY A 192 -21.05 -9.44 2.38
CA GLY A 192 -21.41 -8.04 2.13
C GLY A 192 -20.22 -7.08 2.15
N ALA A 193 -19.93 -6.41 3.28
CA ALA A 193 -18.88 -5.39 3.32
C ALA A 193 -17.47 -6.02 3.21
N PRO A 194 -16.55 -5.48 2.38
CA PRO A 194 -15.22 -6.08 2.23
C PRO A 194 -14.37 -5.92 3.49
N ALA A 195 -13.56 -6.94 3.80
CA ALA A 195 -12.69 -6.91 4.99
C ALA A 195 -11.43 -6.04 4.80
N TYR A 196 -11.00 -5.78 3.57
CA TYR A 196 -9.84 -4.96 3.16
C TYR A 196 -8.48 -5.32 3.77
N ARG A 197 -8.38 -6.13 4.82
CA ARG A 197 -7.14 -6.34 5.57
C ARG A 197 -7.02 -7.79 6.01
N TYR A 198 -5.93 -8.41 5.58
CA TYR A 198 -5.61 -9.80 5.89
C TYR A 198 -4.21 -9.89 6.48
N HIS A 199 -4.01 -10.88 7.35
CA HIS A 199 -2.76 -11.10 8.05
C HIS A 199 -2.34 -12.56 7.90
N PHE A 200 -1.08 -12.78 7.53
CA PHE A 200 -0.54 -14.12 7.31
C PHE A 200 0.86 -14.22 7.89
N SER A 201 1.14 -15.29 8.63
CA SER A 201 2.52 -15.59 9.00
C SER A 201 3.30 -16.05 7.77
N PHE A 202 4.59 -15.72 7.70
CA PHE A 202 5.45 -15.99 6.54
C PHE A 202 5.55 -17.48 6.21
N ASP A 203 5.53 -18.35 7.22
CA ASP A 203 5.55 -19.81 7.08
C ASP A 203 4.24 -20.40 6.52
N ARG A 204 3.09 -19.78 6.81
CA ARG A 204 1.75 -20.23 6.35
C ARG A 204 1.28 -19.56 5.08
N PHE A 205 1.84 -18.40 4.76
CA PHE A 205 1.46 -17.65 3.57
C PHE A 205 1.94 -18.31 2.28
N GLN A 206 3.03 -19.07 2.33
CA GLN A 206 3.62 -19.68 1.14
C GLN A 206 2.89 -20.96 0.74
N ALA A 207 2.48 -21.08 -0.52
CA ALA A 207 1.83 -22.28 -1.06
C ALA A 207 2.25 -22.57 -2.51
N ASN A 208 2.18 -23.84 -2.91
CA ASN A 208 2.00 -24.16 -4.34
C ASN A 208 0.51 -24.00 -4.72
N ARG A 209 0.17 -24.21 -5.99
CA ARG A 209 -1.18 -23.97 -6.48
C ARG A 209 -2.21 -24.95 -5.89
N GLN A 210 -1.92 -26.26 -5.86
CA GLN A 210 -2.74 -27.26 -5.16
C GLN A 210 -3.01 -26.91 -3.69
N GLU A 211 -1.99 -26.50 -2.95
CA GLU A 211 -2.11 -26.10 -1.54
C GLU A 211 -2.93 -24.82 -1.38
N ALA A 212 -2.74 -23.83 -2.26
CA ALA A 212 -3.49 -22.57 -2.26
C ALA A 212 -5.00 -22.82 -2.38
N ASN A 213 -5.40 -23.85 -3.14
CA ASN A 213 -6.79 -24.25 -3.35
C ASN A 213 -7.31 -25.28 -2.33
N ALA A 214 -6.52 -25.67 -1.33
CA ALA A 214 -7.00 -26.61 -0.32
C ALA A 214 -8.14 -25.96 0.51
N PRO A 215 -9.22 -26.68 0.86
CA PRO A 215 -10.34 -26.11 1.60
C PRO A 215 -9.98 -25.51 2.96
N SER A 216 -8.89 -25.98 3.57
CA SER A 216 -8.37 -25.48 4.86
C SER A 216 -7.35 -24.36 4.72
N GLN A 217 -6.93 -24.01 3.49
CA GLN A 217 -5.94 -22.98 3.25
C GLN A 217 -6.54 -21.58 3.38
N ALA A 218 -5.71 -20.64 3.79
CA ALA A 218 -6.03 -19.22 3.80
C ALA A 218 -6.52 -18.71 2.42
N LEU A 219 -7.28 -17.61 2.44
CA LEU A 219 -7.84 -16.98 1.22
C LEU A 219 -6.78 -16.54 0.21
N TYR A 220 -5.60 -16.17 0.70
CA TYR A 220 -4.50 -15.72 -0.15
C TYR A 220 -3.22 -16.45 0.23
N SER A 221 -2.42 -16.77 -0.78
CA SER A 221 -1.10 -17.39 -0.59
C SER A 221 -0.05 -16.78 -1.51
N LEU A 222 1.19 -16.66 -1.05
CA LEU A 222 2.35 -16.35 -1.88
C LEU A 222 2.77 -17.60 -2.66
N PRO A 223 2.92 -17.53 -3.99
CA PRO A 223 3.46 -18.64 -4.77
C PRO A 223 4.84 -19.06 -4.25
N ARG A 224 5.10 -20.35 -4.05
CA ARG A 224 6.44 -20.85 -3.67
C ARG A 224 7.43 -20.88 -4.83
N ASN A 225 6.95 -21.10 -6.05
CA ASN A 225 7.77 -21.24 -7.25
C ASN A 225 8.34 -19.89 -7.72
N ARG A 226 7.51 -18.88 -7.92
CA ARG A 226 7.93 -17.60 -8.49
C ARG A 226 7.07 -16.46 -7.95
N GLN A 227 7.72 -15.54 -7.28
CA GLN A 227 7.07 -14.39 -6.66
C GLN A 227 7.22 -13.17 -7.56
N TYR A 228 6.18 -12.33 -7.57
CA TYR A 228 6.17 -11.08 -8.31
C TYR A 228 5.88 -9.95 -7.33
N GLY A 229 6.65 -8.87 -7.44
CA GLY A 229 6.41 -7.71 -6.61
C GLY A 229 7.26 -6.51 -7.00
N VAL A 230 6.81 -5.35 -6.55
CA VAL A 230 7.43 -4.06 -6.78
C VAL A 230 7.28 -3.19 -5.55
N ALA A 231 8.37 -2.56 -5.12
CA ALA A 231 8.35 -1.56 -4.08
C ALA A 231 8.34 -0.17 -4.71
N VAL A 232 7.35 0.66 -4.37
CA VAL A 232 7.32 2.08 -4.76
C VAL A 232 8.08 2.87 -3.71
N THR A 233 9.28 3.32 -4.04
CA THR A 233 10.28 3.81 -3.07
C THR A 233 10.29 5.33 -2.92
N GLY A 234 9.53 6.03 -3.77
CA GLY A 234 9.43 7.48 -3.74
C GLY A 234 8.78 8.04 -5.00
N ILE A 235 8.88 9.35 -5.13
CA ILE A 235 8.63 10.06 -6.38
C ILE A 235 9.94 10.24 -7.14
N ILE A 236 9.89 10.45 -8.45
CA ILE A 236 11.08 10.82 -9.21
C ILE A 236 11.39 12.30 -8.94
N ASP A 237 12.50 12.55 -8.26
CA ASP A 237 13.04 13.88 -7.97
C ASP A 237 14.57 13.82 -8.04
N HIS A 238 15.14 14.33 -9.12
CA HIS A 238 16.58 14.31 -9.36
C HIS A 238 17.35 15.32 -8.50
N ASP A 239 16.67 16.32 -7.93
CA ASP A 239 17.30 17.30 -7.05
C ASP A 239 17.21 16.91 -5.56
N GLY A 240 16.34 15.97 -5.22
CA GLY A 240 16.13 15.46 -3.87
C GLY A 240 15.62 16.54 -2.89
N GLN A 241 14.86 17.52 -3.38
CA GLN A 241 14.37 18.66 -2.61
C GLN A 241 12.90 18.54 -2.18
N THR A 242 12.18 17.57 -2.70
CA THR A 242 10.75 17.41 -2.41
C THR A 242 10.48 16.98 -0.97
N LEU A 243 9.42 17.54 -0.40
CA LEU A 243 8.88 17.11 0.88
C LEU A 243 7.81 16.02 0.67
N PRO A 244 7.63 15.10 1.64
CA PRO A 244 6.57 14.11 1.56
C PRO A 244 5.18 14.76 1.55
N VAL A 245 4.40 14.40 0.53
CA VAL A 245 2.99 14.75 0.39
C VAL A 245 2.15 13.47 0.41
N ARG A 246 1.11 13.42 1.24
CA ARG A 246 0.16 12.31 1.33
C ARG A 246 -1.25 12.77 1.00
N LEU A 247 -2.00 11.95 0.29
CA LEU A 247 -3.40 12.20 -0.06
C LEU A 247 -4.29 11.20 0.65
N TRP A 248 -5.45 11.68 1.08
CA TRP A 248 -6.58 10.86 1.49
C TRP A 248 -7.80 11.22 0.69
N THR A 249 -8.48 10.21 0.14
CA THR A 249 -9.75 10.39 -0.53
C THR A 249 -10.90 10.31 0.49
N GLY A 250 -11.93 11.13 0.31
CA GLY A 250 -13.12 11.12 1.18
C GLY A 250 -13.99 9.87 1.02
N VAL A 251 -13.77 9.10 -0.06
CA VAL A 251 -14.36 7.79 -0.31
C VAL A 251 -13.27 6.83 -0.75
N ILE A 252 -13.44 5.53 -0.51
CA ILE A 252 -12.46 4.50 -0.91
C ILE A 252 -12.75 3.89 -2.28
N GLU A 253 -13.93 4.12 -2.83
CA GLU A 253 -14.39 3.59 -4.11
C GLU A 253 -14.57 4.70 -5.16
N GLU A 254 -14.38 4.35 -6.43
CA GLU A 254 -14.81 5.18 -7.56
C GLU A 254 -16.19 4.69 -8.02
N GLN A 255 -17.17 5.59 -7.96
CA GLN A 255 -18.56 5.33 -8.32
C GLN A 255 -19.03 6.31 -9.41
N PRO A 256 -19.78 5.86 -10.43
CA PRO A 256 -20.12 4.45 -10.70
C PRO A 256 -18.90 3.63 -11.17
N PRO A 257 -18.90 2.29 -11.01
CA PRO A 257 -17.84 1.44 -11.53
C PRO A 257 -17.90 1.36 -13.06
N ILE A 258 -16.78 0.97 -13.67
CA ILE A 258 -16.79 0.58 -15.09
C ILE A 258 -17.66 -0.65 -15.29
N ALA A 259 -18.48 -0.64 -16.35
CA ALA A 259 -19.29 -1.79 -16.70
C ALA A 259 -18.41 -2.91 -17.28
N GLN A 260 -18.88 -4.15 -17.18
CA GLN A 260 -18.19 -5.31 -17.72
C GLN A 260 -18.17 -5.26 -19.27
N TYR A 261 -17.04 -5.63 -19.86
CA TYR A 261 -16.78 -5.71 -21.31
C TYR A 261 -16.89 -4.39 -22.07
N THR A 262 -16.79 -3.24 -21.39
CA THR A 262 -16.78 -1.93 -22.05
C THR A 262 -15.44 -1.22 -21.92
N HIS A 263 -15.15 -0.36 -22.88
CA HIS A 263 -14.06 0.61 -22.84
C HIS A 263 -14.53 2.04 -22.54
N THR A 264 -15.83 2.23 -22.31
CA THR A 264 -16.38 3.53 -21.98
C THR A 264 -16.00 3.90 -20.55
N ARG A 265 -15.30 5.02 -20.40
CA ARG A 265 -14.97 5.59 -19.10
C ARG A 265 -16.24 5.85 -18.27
N PRO A 266 -16.26 5.50 -16.98
CA PRO A 266 -17.41 5.81 -16.13
C PRO A 266 -17.67 7.31 -16.01
N PRO A 267 -18.93 7.73 -15.81
CA PRO A 267 -19.25 9.09 -15.45
C PRO A 267 -18.41 9.60 -14.28
N SER A 268 -17.93 10.82 -14.42
CA SER A 268 -17.18 11.53 -13.39
C SER A 268 -18.04 11.81 -12.15
N ALA A 269 -17.45 11.70 -10.95
CA ALA A 269 -18.06 12.06 -9.67
C ALA A 269 -17.19 13.05 -8.90
N ALA A 270 -17.74 13.78 -7.93
CA ALA A 270 -16.94 14.64 -7.06
C ALA A 270 -16.16 13.78 -6.06
N LEU A 271 -14.88 14.09 -5.88
CA LEU A 271 -13.99 13.39 -4.96
C LEU A 271 -13.28 14.39 -4.06
N ALA A 272 -13.56 14.31 -2.75
CA ALA A 272 -12.85 15.11 -1.76
C ALA A 272 -11.45 14.53 -1.53
N LEU A 273 -10.43 15.38 -1.54
CA LEU A 273 -9.05 15.08 -1.19
C LEU A 273 -8.63 15.86 0.05
N THR A 274 -7.91 15.19 0.94
CA THR A 274 -7.12 15.82 2.00
C THR A 274 -5.65 15.62 1.67
N VAL A 275 -4.97 16.72 1.32
CA VAL A 275 -3.55 16.76 0.96
C VAL A 275 -2.77 17.20 2.19
N THR A 276 -1.80 16.41 2.62
CA THR A 276 -0.96 16.71 3.78
C THR A 276 0.51 16.74 3.37
N VAL A 277 1.13 17.91 3.50
CA VAL A 277 2.57 18.10 3.38
C VAL A 277 3.19 17.92 4.77
N SER A 278 4.28 17.16 4.85
CA SER A 278 5.01 16.91 6.10
C SER A 278 6.50 17.21 5.96
N GLY A 279 7.21 17.33 7.08
CA GLY A 279 8.64 17.69 7.09
C GLY A 279 8.92 19.18 6.88
N LEU A 280 7.90 20.03 7.01
CA LEU A 280 8.07 21.48 6.95
C LEU A 280 8.88 21.99 8.16
N LYS A 281 9.71 23.00 7.94
CA LYS A 281 10.44 23.70 9.01
C LYS A 281 9.80 25.06 9.28
N PRO A 282 9.63 25.48 10.56
CA PRO A 282 9.15 26.81 10.90
C PRO A 282 9.94 27.92 10.20
N SER A 283 9.22 28.95 9.73
CA SER A 283 9.78 30.13 9.05
C SER A 283 10.49 29.89 7.71
N VAL A 284 10.59 28.66 7.22
CA VAL A 284 11.00 28.36 5.84
C VAL A 284 9.78 28.47 4.92
N ALA A 285 9.95 29.10 3.75
CA ALA A 285 8.92 29.22 2.73
C ALA A 285 9.00 28.03 1.76
N TYR A 286 7.83 27.48 1.43
CA TYR A 286 7.67 26.37 0.51
C TYR A 286 6.58 26.70 -0.51
N THR A 287 6.64 26.04 -1.66
CA THR A 287 5.56 26.02 -2.64
C THR A 287 5.04 24.60 -2.79
N LEU A 288 3.73 24.43 -2.65
CA LEU A 288 3.00 23.23 -3.04
C LEU A 288 2.45 23.43 -4.44
N TYR A 289 2.84 22.59 -5.38
CA TYR A 289 2.35 22.56 -6.76
C TYR A 289 1.29 21.48 -6.92
N ARG A 290 0.29 21.72 -7.77
CA ARG A 290 -0.64 20.70 -8.28
C ARG A 290 -0.62 20.66 -9.80
N TYR A 291 -0.49 19.46 -10.34
CA TYR A 291 -0.49 19.16 -11.77
C TYR A 291 -1.71 18.31 -12.14
N ASP A 292 -2.25 18.52 -13.33
CA ASP A 292 -3.53 17.93 -13.79
C ASP A 292 -3.31 16.76 -14.74
N THR A 293 -2.06 16.50 -15.11
CA THR A 293 -1.62 15.40 -15.96
C THR A 293 -0.24 14.97 -15.50
N PHE A 294 0.11 13.69 -15.72
CA PHE A 294 1.47 13.22 -15.42
C PHE A 294 2.50 13.88 -16.34
N ALA A 295 2.20 14.10 -17.62
CA ALA A 295 3.12 14.73 -18.56
C ALA A 295 3.59 16.15 -18.17
N ALA A 296 2.84 16.86 -17.32
CA ALA A 296 3.21 18.17 -16.81
C ALA A 296 4.04 18.13 -15.52
N VAL A 297 4.24 16.95 -14.93
CA VAL A 297 5.03 16.80 -13.69
C VAL A 297 6.51 16.77 -14.07
N PRO A 298 7.31 17.74 -13.61
CA PRO A 298 8.74 17.70 -13.81
C PRO A 298 9.37 16.71 -12.83
N ASP A 299 10.50 16.11 -13.22
CA ASP A 299 11.31 15.23 -12.37
C ASP A 299 12.44 15.97 -11.64
N ALA A 300 12.55 17.29 -11.85
CA ALA A 300 13.56 18.18 -11.25
C ALA A 300 13.12 19.65 -11.40
N ALA A 301 13.81 20.56 -10.72
CA ALA A 301 13.69 22.00 -10.85
C ALA A 301 12.22 22.48 -10.82
N PHE A 302 11.50 22.06 -9.79
CA PHE A 302 10.07 22.30 -9.64
C PHE A 302 9.74 23.81 -9.62
N ASN A 303 10.61 24.66 -9.05
CA ASN A 303 10.38 26.10 -9.01
C ASN A 303 10.63 26.74 -10.39
N ALA A 304 11.69 26.35 -11.11
CA ALA A 304 11.90 26.79 -12.49
C ALA A 304 10.77 26.33 -13.43
N ASN A 305 10.15 25.18 -13.16
CA ASN A 305 9.03 24.64 -13.92
C ASN A 305 7.65 24.99 -13.36
N ALA A 306 7.56 26.03 -12.51
CA ALA A 306 6.31 26.44 -11.86
C ALA A 306 5.16 26.70 -12.86
N ALA A 307 5.47 27.13 -14.08
CA ALA A 307 4.49 27.38 -15.13
C ALA A 307 3.79 26.11 -15.67
N GLN A 308 4.34 24.92 -15.43
CA GLN A 308 3.70 23.65 -15.79
C GLN A 308 2.61 23.23 -14.78
N ALA A 309 2.66 23.79 -13.56
CA ALA A 309 1.66 23.49 -12.54
C ALA A 309 0.34 24.19 -12.85
N ALA A 310 -0.77 23.48 -12.69
CA ALA A 310 -2.10 24.05 -12.84
C ALA A 310 -2.49 24.94 -11.65
N ARG A 311 -1.96 24.63 -10.45
CA ARG A 311 -2.18 25.41 -9.23
C ARG A 311 -0.92 25.41 -8.37
N GLN A 312 -0.79 26.44 -7.54
CA GLN A 312 0.28 26.55 -6.55
C GLN A 312 -0.21 27.24 -5.26
N TRP A 313 0.36 26.82 -4.12
CA TRP A 313 0.10 27.42 -2.81
C TRP A 313 1.42 27.74 -2.12
N LYS A 314 1.55 28.97 -1.62
CA LYS A 314 2.66 29.36 -0.75
C LYS A 314 2.39 28.88 0.67
N VAL A 315 3.34 28.14 1.23
CA VAL A 315 3.24 27.51 2.56
C VAL A 315 4.38 28.03 3.43
N LYS A 316 4.02 28.64 4.56
CA LYS A 316 4.97 29.04 5.60
C LYS A 316 4.32 28.86 6.96
N ILE A 317 4.88 27.99 7.79
CA ILE A 317 4.34 27.66 9.12
C ILE A 317 5.11 28.37 10.22
N LYS A 318 4.41 28.72 11.32
CA LYS A 318 5.02 29.34 12.52
C LYS A 318 5.56 28.30 13.50
N THR A 319 4.89 27.16 13.60
CA THR A 319 5.18 26.07 14.54
C THR A 319 4.77 24.73 13.91
N GLY A 320 5.29 23.62 14.43
CA GLY A 320 4.99 22.28 13.92
C GLY A 320 5.74 21.95 12.64
N SER A 321 5.25 20.95 11.89
CA SER A 321 5.94 20.41 10.70
C SER A 321 5.01 19.97 9.57
N THR A 322 3.73 20.37 9.62
CA THR A 322 2.69 19.89 8.69
C THR A 322 1.81 21.01 8.17
N TYR A 323 1.35 20.89 6.93
CA TYR A 323 0.34 21.73 6.30
C TYR A 323 -0.70 20.84 5.63
N THR A 324 -1.98 21.15 5.83
CA THR A 324 -3.09 20.38 5.25
C THR A 324 -3.98 21.28 4.40
N LEU A 325 -4.26 20.80 3.19
CA LEU A 325 -5.19 21.40 2.23
C LEU A 325 -6.33 20.43 1.96
N LYS A 326 -7.57 20.94 1.92
CA LYS A 326 -8.72 20.19 1.42
C LYS A 326 -9.07 20.69 0.02
N GLU A 327 -9.27 19.78 -0.90
CA GLU A 327 -9.66 20.07 -2.28
C GLU A 327 -10.76 19.13 -2.72
N THR A 328 -11.60 19.57 -3.65
CA THR A 328 -12.53 18.68 -4.36
C THR A 328 -12.10 18.62 -5.80
N ILE A 329 -11.77 17.42 -6.25
CA ILE A 329 -11.51 17.13 -7.67
C ILE A 329 -12.67 16.33 -8.24
N ARG A 330 -12.57 16.01 -9.53
CA ARG A 330 -13.40 15.01 -10.16
C ARG A 330 -12.70 13.66 -10.16
N SER A 331 -13.43 12.56 -10.02
CA SER A 331 -12.89 11.19 -9.98
C SER A 331 -12.14 10.81 -11.26
N ASP A 332 -12.41 11.55 -12.33
CA ASP A 332 -11.90 11.38 -13.68
C ASP A 332 -10.78 12.40 -13.99
N GLN A 333 -10.21 13.04 -12.97
CA GLN A 333 -9.03 13.89 -13.07
C GLN A 333 -7.79 13.20 -12.52
N VAL A 334 -6.62 13.59 -13.04
CA VAL A 334 -5.34 13.37 -12.38
C VAL A 334 -5.08 14.58 -11.46
N ALA A 335 -4.51 14.31 -10.28
CA ALA A 335 -4.05 15.34 -9.37
C ALA A 335 -2.74 14.90 -8.72
N VAL A 336 -1.64 15.51 -9.12
CA VAL A 336 -0.30 15.23 -8.60
C VAL A 336 0.19 16.43 -7.83
N TYR A 337 0.66 16.22 -6.60
CA TYR A 337 1.13 17.26 -5.71
C TYR A 337 2.62 17.10 -5.40
N ARG A 338 3.36 18.21 -5.48
CA ARG A 338 4.80 18.25 -5.17
C ARG A 338 5.07 19.48 -4.32
N ALA A 339 5.77 19.31 -3.21
CA ALA A 339 6.11 20.41 -2.31
C ALA A 339 7.63 20.57 -2.24
N VAL A 340 8.14 21.77 -2.49
CA VAL A 340 9.57 22.08 -2.42
C VAL A 340 9.81 23.39 -1.66
N PRO A 341 10.98 23.59 -1.04
CA PRO A 341 11.39 24.91 -0.55
C PRO A 341 11.40 25.94 -1.68
N ASP A 342 11.08 27.20 -1.39
CA ASP A 342 11.16 28.30 -2.37
C ASP A 342 12.60 28.57 -2.85
N THR A 343 13.59 27.97 -2.19
CA THR A 343 15.02 28.03 -2.56
C THR A 343 15.46 26.85 -3.43
N ALA A 344 14.59 25.86 -3.67
CA ALA A 344 14.91 24.76 -4.59
C ALA A 344 15.00 25.29 -6.04
N PRO A 345 15.71 24.59 -6.94
CA PRO A 345 15.79 24.96 -8.36
C PRO A 345 14.43 25.07 -9.05
#